data_AF-A0A221P971-F1
#
_entry.id   AF-A0A221P971-F1
#
_cell.length_a   1.000
_cell.length_b   1.000
_cell.length_c   1.000
_cell.angle_alpha   90.00
_cell.angle_beta   90.00
_cell.angle_gamma   90.00
#
_symmetry.space_group_name_H-M   'P 1'
#
loop_
_entity.id
_entity.type
_entity.pdbx_description
1 polymer ?
#
loop_
_entity_poly.entity_id
_entity_poly.type
_entity_poly.pdbx_seq_one_letter_code
_entity_poly.pdbx_strand_id
1 'polypeptide(L)'
;MRERWGAQPLWARWVLAVYSISFTEGTGSHIADLVRGGIHAYASFPQVSLQVFFVSLVILDPLAAVLVGLVRREGIWLASAVMVWDVSANWWGNRHWLWDDPAQLLWLLPITVFGLFVVALAVPLHCAVAGPASRSPTARPSA
;
A
#
# COMPACT_ATOMS: atom_id res chain seq x y z
N MET A 1 -15.55 -0.36 14.55
CA MET A 1 -15.13 -0.03 13.16
C MET A 1 -15.77 1.26 12.66
N ARG A 2 -17.11 1.36 12.57
CA ARG A 2 -17.81 2.58 12.10
C ARG A 2 -17.44 3.85 12.88
N GLU A 3 -17.30 3.76 14.20
CA GLU A 3 -16.89 4.88 15.06
C GLU A 3 -15.48 5.39 14.73
N ARG A 4 -14.50 4.49 14.55
CA ARG A 4 -13.13 4.86 14.19
C ARG A 4 -13.07 5.57 12.84
N TRP A 5 -13.83 5.08 11.87
CA TRP A 5 -13.98 5.72 10.56
C TRP A 5 -14.68 7.07 10.65
N GLY A 6 -15.74 7.18 11.47
CA GLY A 6 -16.47 8.42 11.69
C GLY A 6 -15.65 9.51 12.39
N ALA A 7 -14.67 9.12 13.21
CA ALA A 7 -13.75 10.03 13.87
C ALA A 7 -12.64 10.60 12.96
N GLN A 8 -12.44 10.02 11.76
CA GLN A 8 -11.44 10.51 10.81
C GLN A 8 -12.01 11.65 9.95
N PRO A 9 -11.17 12.63 9.55
CA PRO A 9 -11.58 13.63 8.58
C PRO A 9 -11.94 12.97 7.24
N LEU A 10 -12.84 13.61 6.48
CA LEU A 10 -13.36 13.05 5.22
C LEU A 10 -12.26 12.67 4.22
N TRP A 11 -11.22 13.49 4.08
CA TRP A 11 -10.09 13.18 3.20
C TRP A 11 -9.36 11.90 3.64
N ALA A 12 -9.14 11.70 4.95
CA ALA A 12 -8.45 10.51 5.44
C ALA A 12 -9.29 9.25 5.22
N ARG A 13 -10.62 9.36 5.35
CA ARG A 13 -11.53 8.26 5.01
C ARG A 13 -11.41 7.86 3.53
N TRP A 14 -11.36 8.83 2.63
CA TRP A 14 -11.16 8.56 1.21
C TRP A 14 -9.81 7.90 0.94
N VAL A 15 -8.74 8.40 1.54
CA VAL A 15 -7.40 7.80 1.40
C VAL A 15 -7.36 6.37 1.93
N LEU A 16 -7.93 6.10 3.12
CA LEU A 16 -8.02 4.75 3.68
C LEU A 16 -8.85 3.80 2.79
N ALA A 17 -9.93 4.31 2.19
CA ALA A 17 -10.75 3.54 1.25
C ALA A 17 -9.98 3.21 -0.03
N VAL A 18 -9.28 4.20 -0.60
CA VAL A 18 -8.42 4.02 -1.78
C VAL A 18 -7.34 2.98 -1.48
N TYR A 19 -6.63 3.09 -0.36
CA TYR A 19 -5.64 2.08 0.05
C TYR A 19 -6.30 0.69 0.13
N SER A 20 -7.40 0.56 0.86
CA SER A 20 -8.06 -0.74 1.06
C SER A 20 -8.47 -1.40 -0.25
N ILE A 21 -9.01 -0.62 -1.19
CA ILE A 21 -9.43 -1.12 -2.51
C ILE A 21 -8.21 -1.50 -3.35
N SER A 22 -7.22 -0.61 -3.46
CA SER A 22 -6.04 -0.83 -4.31
C SER A 22 -5.17 -1.98 -3.83
N PHE A 23 -4.99 -2.18 -2.51
CA PHE A 23 -4.29 -3.37 -2.01
C PHE A 23 -5.10 -4.65 -2.27
N THR A 24 -6.43 -4.61 -2.18
CA THR A 24 -7.26 -5.77 -2.52
C THR A 24 -7.17 -6.10 -4.01
N GLU A 25 -7.14 -5.08 -4.87
CA GLU A 25 -6.90 -5.23 -6.31
C GLU A 25 -5.52 -5.84 -6.59
N GLY A 26 -4.45 -5.31 -5.97
CA GLY A 26 -3.09 -5.85 -6.07
C GLY A 26 -3.02 -7.32 -5.68
N THR A 27 -3.68 -7.69 -4.57
CA THR A 27 -3.83 -9.10 -4.15
C THR A 27 -4.45 -9.94 -5.27
N GLY A 28 -5.51 -9.43 -5.90
CA GLY A 28 -6.19 -10.10 -7.01
C GLY A 28 -5.26 -10.32 -8.21
N SER A 29 -4.44 -9.32 -8.55
CA SER A 29 -3.43 -9.42 -9.60
C SER A 29 -2.39 -10.50 -9.29
N HIS A 30 -1.81 -10.50 -8.08
CA HIS A 30 -0.82 -11.51 -7.68
C HIS A 30 -1.39 -12.92 -7.62
N ILE A 31 -2.64 -13.09 -7.18
CA ILE A 31 -3.35 -14.37 -7.25
C ILE A 31 -3.55 -14.78 -8.70
N ALA A 32 -3.98 -13.88 -9.57
CA ALA A 32 -4.20 -14.19 -10.98
C ALA A 32 -2.90 -14.61 -11.68
N ASP A 33 -1.78 -13.99 -11.35
CA ASP A 33 -0.45 -14.37 -11.86
C ASP A 33 -0.06 -15.77 -11.37
N LEU A 34 -0.27 -16.07 -10.09
CA LEU A 34 -0.04 -17.41 -9.53
C LEU A 34 -0.95 -18.48 -10.13
N VAL A 35 -2.22 -18.17 -10.40
CA VAL A 35 -3.15 -19.10 -11.05
C VAL A 35 -2.71 -19.40 -12.48
N ARG A 36 -2.17 -18.40 -13.21
CA ARG A 36 -1.72 -18.57 -14.60
C ARG A 36 -0.34 -19.24 -14.70
N GLY A 37 0.60 -18.85 -13.85
CA GLY A 37 2.00 -19.26 -13.93
C GLY A 37 2.42 -20.33 -12.91
N GLY A 38 1.58 -20.65 -11.94
CA GLY A 38 1.91 -21.56 -10.84
C GLY A 38 3.15 -21.09 -10.06
N ILE A 39 4.00 -22.04 -9.68
CA ILE A 39 5.28 -21.74 -9.01
C ILE A 39 6.25 -20.92 -9.88
N HIS A 40 6.01 -20.82 -11.19
CA HIS A 40 6.85 -20.10 -12.14
C HIS A 40 6.30 -18.71 -12.48
N ALA A 41 5.24 -18.24 -11.80
CA ALA A 41 4.60 -16.94 -12.08
C ALA A 41 5.59 -15.78 -12.15
N TYR A 42 6.65 -15.81 -11.34
CA TYR A 42 7.68 -14.77 -11.29
C TYR A 42 9.05 -15.27 -11.75
N ALA A 43 9.13 -16.38 -12.50
CA ALA A 43 10.40 -16.96 -12.95
C ALA A 43 11.22 -16.05 -13.89
N SER A 44 10.57 -15.02 -14.47
CA SER A 44 11.24 -13.96 -15.24
C SER A 44 12.16 -13.08 -14.40
N PHE A 45 11.95 -13.02 -13.08
CA PHE A 45 12.83 -12.28 -12.17
C PHE A 45 14.06 -13.13 -11.81
N PRO A 46 15.28 -12.68 -12.13
CA PRO A 46 16.49 -13.49 -11.94
C PRO A 46 16.85 -13.70 -10.47
N GLN A 47 16.39 -12.84 -9.57
CA GLN A 47 16.62 -12.96 -8.13
C GLN A 47 15.47 -13.70 -7.43
N VAL A 48 15.77 -14.84 -6.79
CA VAL A 48 14.80 -15.61 -6.00
C VAL A 48 14.13 -14.77 -4.91
N SER A 49 14.84 -13.80 -4.33
CA SER A 49 14.27 -12.88 -3.32
C SER A 49 13.12 -12.04 -3.87
N LEU A 50 13.17 -11.61 -5.14
CA LEU A 50 12.06 -10.88 -5.77
C LEU A 50 10.87 -11.80 -6.02
N GLN A 51 11.12 -13.04 -6.45
CA GLN A 51 10.06 -14.02 -6.63
C GLN A 51 9.32 -14.30 -5.31
N VAL A 52 10.07 -14.56 -4.24
CA VAL A 52 9.50 -14.76 -2.89
C VAL A 52 8.73 -13.52 -2.44
N PHE A 53 9.25 -12.32 -2.71
CA PHE A 53 8.57 -11.07 -2.38
C PHE A 53 7.22 -10.96 -3.12
N PHE A 54 7.19 -11.15 -4.44
CA PHE A 54 5.92 -11.09 -5.20
C PHE A 54 4.90 -12.14 -4.77
N VAL A 55 5.35 -13.37 -4.45
CA VAL A 55 4.46 -14.39 -3.87
C VAL A 55 3.94 -13.94 -2.50
N SER A 56 4.77 -13.30 -1.68
CA SER A 56 4.37 -12.83 -0.35
C SER A 56 3.32 -11.71 -0.39
N LEU A 57 3.21 -10.97 -1.51
CA LEU A 57 2.20 -9.91 -1.67
C LEU A 57 0.77 -10.44 -1.57
N VAL A 58 0.52 -11.70 -1.92
CA VAL A 58 -0.78 -12.37 -1.68
C VAL A 58 -1.19 -12.34 -0.20
N ILE A 59 -0.24 -12.21 0.72
CA ILE A 59 -0.48 -12.10 2.16
C ILE A 59 -0.28 -10.66 2.67
N LEU A 60 0.75 -9.97 2.20
CA LEU A 60 1.07 -8.62 2.66
C LEU A 60 0.02 -7.59 2.25
N ASP A 61 -0.51 -7.68 1.03
CA ASP A 61 -1.53 -6.77 0.53
C ASP A 61 -2.86 -6.87 1.30
N PRO A 62 -3.48 -8.05 1.49
CA PRO A 62 -4.71 -8.13 2.27
C PRO A 62 -4.46 -7.78 3.74
N LEU A 63 -3.26 -8.06 4.29
CA LEU A 63 -2.92 -7.61 5.62
C LEU A 63 -2.89 -6.08 5.70
N ALA A 64 -2.25 -5.40 4.74
CA ALA A 64 -2.24 -3.95 4.65
C ALA A 64 -3.67 -3.40 4.50
N ALA A 65 -4.46 -3.95 3.58
CA ALA A 65 -5.86 -3.56 3.36
C ALA A 65 -6.71 -3.70 4.64
N VAL A 66 -6.56 -4.82 5.37
CA VAL A 66 -7.28 -5.06 6.62
C VAL A 66 -6.83 -4.08 7.70
N LEU A 67 -5.52 -3.89 7.92
CA LEU A 67 -5.04 -2.99 8.97
C LEU A 67 -5.46 -1.53 8.72
N VAL A 68 -5.35 -1.08 7.47
CA VAL A 68 -5.84 0.24 7.01
C VAL A 68 -7.37 0.32 7.17
N GLY A 69 -8.09 -0.71 6.77
CA GLY A 69 -9.54 -0.84 6.92
C GLY A 69 -9.99 -0.79 8.39
N LEU A 70 -9.15 -1.24 9.31
CA LEU A 70 -9.35 -1.14 10.76
C LEU A 70 -8.88 0.19 11.36
N VAL A 71 -8.40 1.12 10.52
CA VAL A 71 -7.89 2.44 10.87
C VAL A 71 -6.70 2.32 11.83
N ARG A 72 -5.79 1.38 11.57
CA ARG A 72 -4.59 1.13 12.39
C ARG A 72 -3.37 1.82 11.80
N ARG A 73 -2.55 2.41 12.67
CA ARG A 73 -1.30 3.09 12.28
C ARG A 73 -0.29 2.12 11.68
N GLU A 74 -0.22 0.91 12.22
CA GLU A 74 0.65 -0.15 11.71
C GLU A 74 0.34 -0.48 10.24
N GLY A 75 -0.94 -0.40 9.85
CA GLY A 75 -1.35 -0.63 8.46
C GLY A 75 -0.81 0.40 7.49
N ILE A 76 -0.65 1.65 7.93
CA ILE A 76 -0.12 2.72 7.08
C ILE A 76 1.37 2.48 6.81
N TRP A 77 2.14 2.13 7.84
CA TRP A 77 3.56 1.80 7.67
C TRP A 77 3.77 0.55 6.84
N LEU A 78 2.98 -0.50 7.06
CA LEU A 78 3.02 -1.71 6.25
C LEU A 78 2.70 -1.38 4.78
N ALA A 79 1.62 -0.64 4.52
CA ALA A 79 1.23 -0.22 3.18
C ALA A 79 2.36 0.57 2.47
N SER A 80 2.99 1.51 3.19
CA SER A 80 4.13 2.26 2.63
C SER A 80 5.32 1.35 2.32
N ALA A 81 5.69 0.45 3.23
CA ALA A 81 6.80 -0.47 3.02
C ALA A 81 6.56 -1.40 1.82
N VAL A 82 5.35 -1.96 1.72
CA VAL A 82 4.93 -2.80 0.59
C VAL A 82 5.03 -2.02 -0.70
N MET A 83 4.46 -0.80 -0.79
CA MET A 83 4.52 -0.01 -2.01
C MET A 83 5.93 0.38 -2.43
N VAL A 84 6.81 0.75 -1.49
CA VAL A 84 8.20 1.07 -1.83
C VAL A 84 8.88 -0.15 -2.45
N TRP A 85 8.72 -1.33 -1.85
CA TRP A 85 9.36 -2.54 -2.37
C TRP A 85 8.74 -2.99 -3.69
N ASP A 86 7.42 -2.93 -3.82
CA ASP A 86 6.70 -3.38 -5.01
C ASP A 86 7.00 -2.51 -6.23
N VAL A 87 6.96 -1.19 -6.08
CA VAL A 87 7.40 -0.26 -7.13
C VAL A 87 8.87 -0.50 -7.47
N SER A 88 9.74 -0.62 -6.47
CA SER A 88 11.17 -0.83 -6.71
C SER A 88 11.46 -2.15 -7.43
N ALA A 89 10.79 -3.23 -7.05
CA ALA A 89 10.91 -4.55 -7.66
C ALA A 89 10.42 -4.54 -9.11
N ASN A 90 9.27 -3.90 -9.37
CA ASN A 90 8.71 -3.74 -10.71
C ASN A 90 9.64 -2.92 -11.61
N TRP A 91 10.14 -1.78 -11.14
CA TRP A 91 11.10 -0.98 -11.91
C TRP A 91 12.43 -1.72 -12.15
N TRP A 92 12.92 -2.45 -11.14
CA TRP A 92 14.18 -3.18 -11.26
C TRP A 92 14.07 -4.37 -12.22
N GLY A 93 13.03 -5.19 -12.12
CA GLY A 93 12.84 -6.35 -13.00
C GLY A 93 12.56 -5.95 -14.43
N ASN A 94 11.82 -4.86 -14.61
CA ASN A 94 11.41 -4.38 -15.93
C ASN A 94 12.32 -3.27 -16.49
N ARG A 95 13.50 -3.04 -15.89
CA ARG A 95 14.46 -2.00 -16.33
C ARG A 95 14.90 -2.11 -17.79
N HIS A 96 14.79 -3.29 -18.40
CA HIS A 96 15.16 -3.52 -19.79
C HIS A 96 14.17 -2.85 -20.76
N TRP A 97 12.90 -2.70 -20.37
CA TRP A 97 11.87 -2.01 -21.15
C TRP A 97 12.21 -0.55 -21.48
N LEU A 98 12.98 0.12 -20.62
CA LEU A 98 13.47 1.47 -20.88
C LEU A 98 14.29 1.59 -22.18
N TRP A 99 14.93 0.49 -22.59
CA TRP A 99 15.79 0.44 -23.78
C TRP A 99 15.09 -0.21 -24.96
N ASP A 100 14.26 -1.21 -24.72
CA ASP A 100 13.65 -2.03 -25.77
C ASP A 100 12.35 -1.42 -26.31
N ASP A 101 11.49 -0.90 -25.43
CA ASP A 101 10.21 -0.26 -25.80
C ASP A 101 9.70 0.65 -24.67
N PRO A 102 9.94 1.97 -24.75
CA PRO A 102 9.54 2.90 -23.69
C PRO A 102 8.03 3.02 -23.52
N ALA A 103 7.21 2.57 -24.48
CA ALA A 103 5.75 2.54 -24.31
C ALA A 103 5.35 1.58 -23.18
N GLN A 104 6.18 0.60 -22.84
CA GLN A 104 5.91 -0.30 -21.73
C GLN A 104 5.96 0.38 -20.35
N LEU A 105 6.53 1.59 -20.26
CA LEU A 105 6.45 2.42 -19.05
C LEU A 105 5.00 2.79 -18.69
N LEU A 106 4.07 2.78 -19.66
CA LEU A 106 2.65 3.03 -19.40
C LEU A 106 2.05 1.95 -18.49
N TRP A 107 2.58 0.72 -18.51
CA TRP A 107 2.15 -0.36 -17.61
C TRP A 107 2.68 -0.17 -16.18
N LEU A 108 3.83 0.51 -16.02
CA LEU A 108 4.40 0.86 -14.71
C LEU A 108 3.80 2.13 -14.13
N LEU A 109 3.10 2.94 -14.93
CA LEU A 109 2.56 4.22 -14.50
C LEU A 109 1.54 4.08 -13.35
N PRO A 110 0.52 3.19 -13.41
CA PRO A 110 -0.48 3.09 -12.35
C PRO A 110 0.12 2.74 -10.99
N ILE A 111 0.97 1.72 -10.94
CA ILE A 111 1.66 1.28 -9.72
C ILE A 111 2.60 2.37 -9.18
N THR A 112 3.29 3.10 -10.06
CA THR A 112 4.20 4.18 -9.65
C THR A 112 3.42 5.36 -9.07
N VAL A 113 2.34 5.79 -9.73
CA VAL A 113 1.49 6.90 -9.25
C VAL A 113 0.85 6.52 -7.91
N PHE A 114 0.34 5.30 -7.80
CA PHE A 114 -0.24 4.81 -6.54
C PHE A 114 0.82 4.72 -5.44
N GLY A 115 2.02 4.22 -5.72
CA GLY A 115 3.12 4.17 -4.75
C GLY A 115 3.54 5.54 -4.25
N LEU A 116 3.65 6.52 -5.16
CA LEU A 116 3.93 7.92 -4.79
C LEU A 116 2.81 8.50 -3.92
N PHE A 117 1.55 8.25 -4.28
CA PHE A 117 0.39 8.65 -3.49
C PHE A 117 0.45 8.07 -2.07
N VAL A 118 0.77 6.77 -1.94
CA VAL A 118 0.86 6.08 -0.65
C VAL A 118 1.97 6.66 0.22
N VAL A 119 3.16 6.88 -0.35
CA VAL A 119 4.31 7.41 0.39
C VAL A 119 4.09 8.88 0.76
N ALA A 120 3.57 9.69 -0.15
CA ALA A 120 3.31 11.12 0.10
C ALA A 120 2.30 11.33 1.24
N LEU A 121 1.30 10.45 1.35
CA LEU A 121 0.27 10.53 2.38
C LEU A 121 0.58 9.72 3.65
N ALA A 122 1.67 8.96 3.70
CA ALA A 122 2.01 8.12 4.84
C ALA A 122 2.03 8.89 6.17
N VAL A 123 2.80 9.98 6.23
CA VAL A 123 2.94 10.79 7.47
C VAL A 123 1.65 11.58 7.78
N PRO A 124 1.04 12.32 6.83
CA PRO A 124 -0.23 13.01 7.09
C PRO A 124 -1.33 12.06 7.58
N LEU A 125 -1.48 10.89 6.94
CA LEU A 125 -2.49 9.91 7.27
C LEU A 125 -2.22 9.27 8.64
N HIS A 126 -0.96 8.95 8.93
CA HIS A 126 -0.55 8.42 10.23
C HIS A 126 -0.89 9.41 11.36
N CYS A 127 -0.60 10.70 11.16
CA CYS A 127 -0.96 11.76 12.10
C CYS A 127 -2.47 11.99 12.22
N ALA A 128 -3.24 11.86 11.13
CA ALA A 128 -4.70 11.99 11.18
C ALA A 128 -5.35 10.84 11.97
N VAL A 129 -4.93 9.61 11.68
CA VAL A 129 -5.33 8.41 12.43
C VAL A 129 -4.88 8.49 13.90
N ALA A 130 -3.86 9.31 14.19
CA ALA A 130 -3.38 9.58 15.53
C ALA A 130 -4.20 10.58 16.37
N GLY A 131 -5.24 11.22 15.82
CA GLY A 131 -5.99 12.35 16.43
C GLY A 131 -6.40 12.22 17.91
N PRO A 132 -6.90 13.32 18.50
CA PRO A 132 -6.43 14.03 19.71
C PRO A 132 -6.44 13.27 21.05
N ALA A 133 -6.05 11.99 21.09
CA ALA A 133 -5.81 11.25 22.33
C ALA A 133 -4.62 11.78 23.16
N SER A 134 -3.91 12.82 22.69
CA SER A 134 -2.78 13.47 23.38
C SER A 134 -3.09 14.85 23.97
N ARG A 135 -4.33 15.39 23.82
CA ARG A 135 -4.75 16.56 24.59
C ARG A 135 -5.55 16.10 25.80
N SER A 136 -4.85 15.84 26.90
CA SER A 136 -5.47 15.81 28.23
C SER A 136 -6.31 17.07 28.43
N PRO A 137 -7.55 16.98 28.96
CA PRO A 137 -8.26 18.16 29.43
C PRO A 137 -7.55 18.67 30.68
N THR A 138 -6.51 19.50 30.54
CA THR A 138 -6.03 20.30 31.65
C THR A 138 -7.11 21.31 31.99
N ALA A 139 -7.79 21.00 33.09
CA ALA A 139 -8.77 21.76 33.84
C ALA A 139 -8.78 23.27 33.57
N ARG A 140 -9.98 23.79 33.28
CA ARG A 140 -10.28 25.21 33.50
C ARG A 140 -10.11 25.49 35.01
N PRO A 141 -9.37 26.54 35.42
CA PRO A 141 -9.50 27.06 36.77
C PRO A 141 -10.90 27.66 36.90
N SER A 142 -11.68 27.13 37.84
CA SER A 142 -12.86 27.80 38.38
C SER A 142 -12.44 29.09 39.09
N ALA A 143 -13.29 30.10 38.96
CA ALA A 143 -13.17 31.46 39.45
C ALA A 143 -12.83 31.57 40.94
#